data_AF-A0A0D9VGQ5-F1
#
_entry.id   AF-A0A0D9VGQ5-F1
#
_cell.length_a   1.000
_cell.length_b   1.000
_cell.length_c   1.000
_cell.angle_alpha   90.00
_cell.angle_beta   90.00
_cell.angle_gamma   90.00
#
_symmetry.space_group_name_H-M   'P 1'
#
loop_
_entity.id
_entity.type
_entity.pdbx_description
1 polymer ?
#
loop_
_entity_poly.entity_id
_entity_poly.type
_entity_poly.pdbx_seq_one_letter_code
_entity_poly.pdbx_strand_id
1 'polypeptide(L)'
;MARSSAARRLAVFVAVAAAAAVVVLAVGVGATPETACRAAEEEDRRVDYGFCVSRLSHHHDSPDADTWGLAKVAADVGVCIAGDAAYDARAMLAKSASGGERAALERCAELYDRAGSAFAAAYDGINRRDYAAGKEKAAEAMSLARRCDGAFADAGVAAASPLERQTADSVRIAIVCTAITNLIKRTPAIPFPAQKQTKRIPSHENHSIPPRRRTGSINQSIHRSNTMPTMKPYTAALLAAAVAAATVLAVVEATVVTTCRAAADRDRRVDYGFCVAELGKHHDSPSADAWGLAKVAALTGIVDADNAAYDADDLIARGAADAGALRRCKEAYGAAGLAFAEAHDAINARRYAAGKGKAAEAALLARRCDAAFGAKGAVPPVIARHGSYAAKIAIICTAIANLIQTLMMKPVLLAVAVAAAAVLGGVVEATVVTTCRAAADRDGRVDYDFCVAELGKHHDSPSADAWGLAMVAALTGVVDADNAAYDVDGLQGGRGGGAAAAVARCKEAYGAAGLAFAEAHDDINGRDYAAGKAKAAEAASLARQCDAAFGGAVPPVIAQHSSYAAKIAIVCTAITNLIE
;
A
#
# COMPACT_ATOMS: atom_id res chain seq x y z
N MET A 1 -22.92 -16.35 49.96
CA MET A 1 -22.99 -16.44 48.48
C MET A 1 -22.39 -15.21 47.76
N ALA A 2 -22.44 -13.99 48.31
CA ALA A 2 -21.92 -12.77 47.67
C ALA A 2 -20.37 -12.70 47.48
N ARG A 3 -19.57 -13.36 48.32
CA ARG A 3 -18.09 -13.36 48.18
C ARG A 3 -17.58 -14.19 46.99
N SER A 4 -18.38 -15.15 46.51
CA SER A 4 -17.99 -16.04 45.40
C SER A 4 -18.16 -15.37 44.02
N SER A 5 -19.08 -14.41 43.89
CA SER A 5 -19.28 -13.65 42.65
C SER A 5 -18.17 -12.62 42.42
N ALA A 6 -17.67 -11.97 43.48
CA ALA A 6 -16.58 -11.00 43.38
C ALA A 6 -15.26 -11.66 42.94
N ALA A 7 -14.91 -12.81 43.51
CA ALA A 7 -13.71 -13.56 43.13
C ALA A 7 -13.77 -14.07 41.69
N ARG A 8 -14.95 -14.49 41.21
CA ARG A 8 -15.13 -14.89 39.79
C ARG A 8 -15.03 -13.71 38.83
N ARG A 9 -15.58 -12.54 39.19
CA ARG A 9 -15.46 -11.33 38.38
C ARG A 9 -14.01 -10.86 38.29
N LEU A 10 -13.28 -10.91 39.39
CA LEU A 10 -11.85 -10.56 39.43
C LEU A 10 -11.00 -11.51 38.58
N ALA A 11 -11.24 -12.83 38.67
CA ALA A 11 -10.49 -13.82 37.88
C ALA A 11 -10.74 -13.67 36.36
N VAL A 12 -11.98 -13.36 35.96
CA VAL A 12 -12.30 -13.07 34.55
C VAL A 12 -11.63 -11.77 34.10
N PHE A 13 -11.64 -10.72 34.92
CA PHE A 13 -10.98 -9.45 34.60
C PHE A 13 -9.47 -9.61 34.41
N VAL A 14 -8.81 -10.37 35.28
CA VAL A 14 -7.36 -10.64 35.19
C VAL A 14 -7.04 -11.47 33.94
N ALA A 15 -7.87 -12.47 33.60
CA ALA A 15 -7.67 -13.27 32.40
C ALA A 15 -7.86 -12.45 31.11
N VAL A 16 -8.85 -11.54 31.08
CA VAL A 16 -9.09 -10.63 29.95
C VAL A 16 -7.97 -9.61 29.82
N ALA A 17 -7.50 -9.03 30.93
CA ALA A 17 -6.38 -8.09 30.93
C ALA A 17 -5.06 -8.76 30.48
N ALA A 18 -4.81 -10.00 30.91
CA ALA A 18 -3.65 -10.76 30.46
C ALA A 18 -3.74 -11.13 28.97
N ALA A 19 -4.92 -11.51 28.47
CA ALA A 19 -5.14 -11.77 27.04
C ALA A 19 -4.99 -10.49 26.20
N ALA A 20 -5.53 -9.36 26.66
CA ALA A 20 -5.38 -8.07 26.00
C ALA A 20 -3.92 -7.61 25.98
N ALA A 21 -3.17 -7.80 27.07
CA ALA A 21 -1.74 -7.50 27.11
C ALA A 21 -0.93 -8.39 26.15
N VAL A 22 -1.28 -9.68 26.03
CA VAL A 22 -0.64 -10.59 25.05
C VAL A 22 -1.01 -10.22 23.61
N VAL A 23 -2.23 -9.74 23.35
CA VAL A 23 -2.64 -9.25 22.03
C VAL A 23 -1.90 -7.95 21.70
N VAL A 24 -1.83 -6.99 22.62
CA VAL A 24 -1.09 -5.71 22.44
C VAL A 24 0.41 -5.94 22.28
N LEU A 25 0.98 -6.96 22.91
CA LEU A 25 2.39 -7.34 22.70
C LEU A 25 2.61 -8.17 21.41
N ALA A 26 1.55 -8.74 20.84
CA ALA A 26 1.60 -9.48 19.58
C ALA A 26 1.32 -8.59 18.35
N VAL A 27 0.64 -7.44 18.52
CA VAL A 27 0.61 -6.38 17.51
C VAL A 27 1.91 -5.59 17.66
N GLY A 28 2.92 -5.96 16.87
CA GLY A 28 4.18 -5.20 16.82
C GLY A 28 3.85 -3.73 16.59
N VAL A 29 4.39 -2.84 17.44
CA VAL A 29 4.38 -1.40 17.19
C VAL A 29 4.96 -1.21 15.80
N GLY A 30 4.11 -0.86 14.82
CA GLY A 30 4.53 -0.62 13.45
C GLY A 30 5.67 0.38 13.46
N ALA A 31 6.75 0.09 12.74
CA ALA A 31 7.82 1.03 12.58
C ALA A 31 7.30 2.14 11.67
N THR A 32 6.85 3.26 12.22
CA THR A 32 6.53 4.44 11.39
C THR A 32 7.81 4.93 10.70
N PRO A 33 7.71 5.65 9.56
CA PRO A 33 8.86 6.28 8.93
C PRO A 33 9.75 7.06 9.92
N GLU A 34 9.16 7.81 10.84
CA GLU A 34 9.86 8.60 11.86
C GLU A 34 10.67 7.73 12.80
N THR A 35 10.07 6.65 13.32
CA THR A 35 10.76 5.74 14.25
C THR A 35 11.87 4.95 13.56
N ALA A 36 11.63 4.47 12.33
CA ALA A 36 12.61 3.74 11.54
C ALA A 36 13.78 4.63 11.10
N CYS A 37 13.50 5.85 10.65
CA CYS A 37 14.53 6.81 10.26
C CYS A 37 15.40 7.25 11.44
N ARG A 38 14.81 7.42 12.63
CA ARG A 38 15.56 7.71 13.86
C ARG A 38 16.49 6.55 14.23
N ALA A 39 15.98 5.32 14.21
CA ALA A 39 16.79 4.13 14.47
C ALA A 39 17.89 3.94 13.40
N ALA A 40 17.59 4.27 12.14
CA ALA A 40 18.56 4.19 11.04
C ALA A 40 19.68 5.23 11.19
N GLU A 41 19.36 6.45 11.65
CA GLU A 41 20.34 7.50 11.96
C GLU A 41 21.24 7.12 13.14
N GLU A 42 20.67 6.50 14.18
CA GLU A 42 21.45 5.99 15.31
C GLU A 42 22.43 4.87 14.89
N GLU A 43 22.03 4.02 13.95
CA GLU A 43 22.87 2.93 13.42
C GLU A 43 23.91 3.42 12.39
N ASP A 44 23.56 4.38 11.53
CA ASP A 44 24.43 4.94 10.49
C ASP A 44 24.31 6.47 10.45
N ARG A 45 25.31 7.16 11.01
CA ARG A 45 25.38 8.63 11.08
C ARG A 45 25.37 9.36 9.73
N ARG A 46 25.44 8.63 8.61
CA ARG A 46 25.31 9.20 7.27
C ARG A 46 23.85 9.36 6.83
N VAL A 47 22.91 8.75 7.54
CA VAL A 47 21.47 8.94 7.31
C VAL A 47 21.09 10.37 7.66
N ASP A 48 20.48 11.06 6.73
CA ASP A 48 19.82 12.34 6.96
C ASP A 48 18.38 12.08 7.40
N TYR A 49 18.07 12.32 8.68
CA TYR A 49 16.76 12.04 9.26
C TYR A 49 15.63 12.78 8.53
N GLY A 50 15.82 14.06 8.22
CA GLY A 50 14.80 14.89 7.56
C GLY A 50 14.50 14.40 6.16
N PHE A 51 15.55 14.08 5.39
CA PHE A 51 15.41 13.47 4.07
C PHE A 51 14.74 12.09 4.16
N CYS A 52 15.15 11.25 5.12
CA CYS A 52 14.60 9.91 5.31
C CYS A 52 13.08 9.96 5.58
N VAL A 53 12.65 10.75 6.57
CA VAL A 53 11.22 10.89 6.92
C VAL A 53 10.45 11.49 5.75
N SER A 54 10.94 12.58 5.17
CA SER A 54 10.26 13.22 4.04
C SER A 54 10.04 12.25 2.88
N ARG A 55 11.07 11.47 2.50
CA ARG A 55 10.96 10.55 1.37
C ARG A 55 10.08 9.34 1.67
N LEU A 56 10.19 8.76 2.86
CA LEU A 56 9.40 7.59 3.22
C LEU A 56 7.94 7.96 3.53
N SER A 57 7.66 9.03 4.28
CA SER A 57 6.27 9.40 4.62
C SER A 57 5.42 9.82 3.42
N HIS A 58 6.03 10.26 2.31
CA HIS A 58 5.31 10.54 1.05
C HIS A 58 5.01 9.27 0.22
N HIS A 59 5.58 8.13 0.57
CA HIS A 59 5.35 6.89 -0.16
C HIS A 59 4.08 6.20 0.36
N HIS A 60 3.16 5.87 -0.54
CA HIS A 60 1.84 5.33 -0.21
C HIS A 60 1.87 4.01 0.57
N ASP A 61 2.92 3.20 0.42
CA ASP A 61 3.09 1.94 1.16
C ASP A 61 3.67 2.11 2.57
N SER A 62 4.08 3.32 2.98
CA SER A 62 4.77 3.57 4.25
C SER A 62 3.90 3.51 5.52
N PRO A 63 2.64 3.97 5.55
CA PRO A 63 1.84 4.00 6.79
C PRO A 63 1.68 2.63 7.45
N ASP A 64 1.59 1.56 6.66
CA ASP A 64 1.39 0.18 7.13
C ASP A 64 2.67 -0.66 7.15
N ALA A 65 3.81 -0.07 6.77
CA ALA A 65 5.05 -0.83 6.60
C ALA A 65 5.71 -1.15 7.95
N ASP A 66 6.08 -2.42 8.15
CA ASP A 66 7.05 -2.79 9.17
C ASP A 66 8.47 -2.36 8.75
N THR A 67 9.48 -2.57 9.60
CA THR A 67 10.87 -2.20 9.27
C THR A 67 11.37 -2.85 7.97
N TRP A 68 10.88 -4.05 7.64
CA TRP A 68 11.23 -4.70 6.38
C TRP A 68 10.49 -4.07 5.19
N GLY A 69 9.22 -3.75 5.35
CA GLY A 69 8.43 -2.97 4.39
C GLY A 69 9.08 -1.62 4.10
N LEU A 70 9.52 -0.89 5.12
CA LEU A 70 10.21 0.39 4.95
C LEU A 70 11.57 0.27 4.27
N ALA A 71 12.30 -0.84 4.46
CA ALA A 71 13.52 -1.11 3.71
C ALA A 71 13.23 -1.30 2.21
N LYS A 72 12.12 -1.98 1.88
CA LYS A 72 11.65 -2.13 0.49
C LYS A 72 11.21 -0.78 -0.08
N VAL A 73 10.41 -0.01 0.64
CA VAL A 73 9.98 1.32 0.23
C VAL A 73 11.18 2.22 -0.03
N ALA A 74 12.22 2.19 0.83
CA ALA A 74 13.44 2.96 0.60
C ALA A 74 14.16 2.57 -0.70
N ALA A 75 14.17 1.28 -1.06
CA ALA A 75 14.73 0.83 -2.34
C ALA A 75 13.87 1.31 -3.52
N ASP A 76 12.54 1.24 -3.41
CA ASP A 76 11.60 1.66 -4.46
C ASP A 76 11.64 3.18 -4.71
N VAL A 77 11.68 3.98 -3.64
CA VAL A 77 11.94 5.42 -3.73
C VAL A 77 13.28 5.70 -4.43
N GLY A 78 14.28 4.84 -4.24
CA GLY A 78 15.55 4.90 -4.98
C GLY A 78 15.38 4.68 -6.49
N VAL A 79 14.49 3.76 -6.90
CA VAL A 79 14.13 3.57 -8.32
C VAL A 79 13.53 4.84 -8.89
N CYS A 80 12.57 5.46 -8.19
CA CYS A 80 11.93 6.71 -8.63
C CYS A 80 12.95 7.85 -8.78
N ILE A 81 13.80 8.07 -7.77
CA ILE A 81 14.81 9.15 -7.80
C ILE A 81 15.79 8.95 -8.97
N ALA A 82 16.24 7.71 -9.22
CA ALA A 82 17.14 7.42 -10.34
C ALA A 82 16.43 7.59 -11.69
N GLY A 83 15.15 7.21 -11.80
CA GLY A 83 14.35 7.41 -13.01
C GLY A 83 14.16 8.89 -13.35
N ASP A 84 13.80 9.70 -12.36
CA ASP A 84 13.67 11.16 -12.49
C ASP A 84 15.01 11.78 -12.93
N ALA A 85 16.12 11.32 -12.37
CA ALA A 85 17.46 11.79 -12.74
C ALA A 85 17.84 11.43 -14.19
N ALA A 86 17.52 10.21 -14.64
CA ALA A 86 17.72 9.81 -16.03
C ALA A 86 16.84 10.64 -16.98
N TYR A 87 15.60 10.93 -16.59
CA TYR A 87 14.70 11.79 -17.34
C TYR A 87 15.23 13.22 -17.46
N ASP A 88 15.66 13.83 -16.35
CA ASP A 88 16.26 15.17 -16.32
C ASP A 88 17.52 15.23 -17.20
N ALA A 89 18.39 14.23 -17.11
CA ALA A 89 19.59 14.13 -17.95
C ALA A 89 19.23 14.12 -19.46
N ARG A 90 18.21 13.34 -19.85
CA ARG A 90 17.72 13.28 -21.25
C ARG A 90 17.05 14.59 -21.68
N ALA A 91 16.34 15.26 -20.77
CA ALA A 91 15.72 16.56 -21.04
C ALA A 91 16.76 17.68 -21.25
N MET A 92 17.85 17.67 -20.47
CA MET A 92 19.00 18.55 -20.69
C MET A 92 19.74 18.19 -21.98
N LEU A 93 19.89 16.89 -22.27
CA LEU A 93 20.53 16.41 -23.49
C LEU A 93 19.84 16.90 -24.77
N ALA A 94 18.51 16.97 -24.76
CA ALA A 94 17.73 17.50 -25.87
C ALA A 94 17.98 18.99 -26.14
N LYS A 95 18.49 19.73 -25.15
CA LYS A 95 18.78 21.18 -25.22
C LYS A 95 20.26 21.50 -25.43
N SER A 96 21.16 20.54 -25.21
CA SER A 96 22.61 20.77 -25.29
C SER A 96 23.12 20.77 -26.74
N ALA A 97 23.87 21.82 -27.08
CA ALA A 97 24.39 22.08 -28.42
C ALA A 97 25.75 21.39 -28.68
N SER A 98 25.78 20.05 -28.64
CA SER A 98 26.94 19.18 -28.94
C SER A 98 28.20 19.39 -28.07
N GLY A 99 29.13 18.43 -28.08
CA GLY A 99 30.40 18.52 -27.34
C GLY A 99 30.44 17.71 -26.03
N GLY A 100 31.35 18.08 -25.12
CA GLY A 100 31.64 17.32 -23.89
C GLY A 100 30.45 17.23 -22.93
N GLU A 101 29.64 18.29 -22.83
CA GLU A 101 28.43 18.33 -21.99
C GLU A 101 27.41 17.29 -22.45
N ARG A 102 27.20 17.22 -23.78
CA ARG A 102 26.29 16.26 -24.40
C ARG A 102 26.69 14.81 -24.07
N ALA A 103 27.99 14.50 -24.22
CA ALA A 103 28.53 13.17 -23.92
C ALA A 103 28.44 12.83 -22.41
N ALA A 104 28.65 13.82 -21.53
CA ALA A 104 28.49 13.65 -20.09
C ALA A 104 27.02 13.36 -19.72
N LEU A 105 26.07 14.09 -20.30
CA LEU A 105 24.63 13.88 -20.10
C LEU A 105 24.15 12.51 -20.60
N GLU A 106 24.61 12.06 -21.79
CA GLU A 106 24.33 10.71 -22.30
C GLU A 106 24.83 9.64 -21.34
N ARG A 107 26.06 9.79 -20.83
CA ARG A 107 26.64 8.87 -19.86
C ARG A 107 25.89 8.89 -18.52
N CYS A 108 25.49 10.05 -18.04
CA CYS A 108 24.72 10.18 -16.82
C CYS A 108 23.35 9.51 -16.92
N ALA A 109 22.64 9.68 -18.05
CA ALA A 109 21.37 9.00 -18.26
C ALA A 109 21.52 7.48 -18.17
N GLU A 110 22.54 6.90 -18.82
CA GLU A 110 22.82 5.46 -18.74
C GLU A 110 23.18 5.01 -17.31
N LEU A 111 24.01 5.80 -16.60
CA LEU A 111 24.38 5.50 -15.22
C LEU A 111 23.16 5.52 -14.28
N TYR A 112 22.24 6.46 -14.48
CA TYR A 112 21.00 6.53 -13.69
C TYR A 112 20.00 5.43 -14.05
N ASP A 113 19.85 5.04 -15.32
CA ASP A 113 19.06 3.86 -15.71
C ASP A 113 19.58 2.59 -14.99
N ARG A 114 20.91 2.44 -14.94
CA ARG A 114 21.56 1.34 -14.23
C ARG A 114 21.43 1.45 -12.71
N ALA A 115 21.46 2.66 -12.15
CA ALA A 115 21.25 2.88 -10.72
C ALA A 115 19.82 2.51 -10.33
N GLY A 116 18.81 2.88 -11.13
CA GLY A 116 17.42 2.46 -10.95
C GLY A 116 17.29 0.94 -11.01
N SER A 117 17.94 0.29 -11.98
CA SER A 117 17.99 -1.18 -12.06
C SER A 117 18.66 -1.82 -10.83
N ALA A 118 19.70 -1.20 -10.29
CA ALA A 118 20.37 -1.66 -9.07
C ALA A 118 19.48 -1.47 -7.83
N PHE A 119 18.72 -0.37 -7.73
CA PHE A 119 17.73 -0.21 -6.66
C PHE A 119 16.60 -1.23 -6.74
N ALA A 120 16.09 -1.55 -7.94
CA ALA A 120 15.11 -2.62 -8.12
C ALA A 120 15.70 -3.98 -7.70
N ALA A 121 16.96 -4.26 -8.05
CA ALA A 121 17.63 -5.47 -7.56
C ALA A 121 17.87 -5.45 -6.04
N ALA A 122 18.03 -4.28 -5.43
CA ALA A 122 18.11 -4.12 -3.97
C ALA A 122 16.77 -4.46 -3.32
N TYR A 123 15.67 -3.93 -3.88
CA TYR A 123 14.31 -4.28 -3.50
C TYR A 123 14.10 -5.81 -3.55
N ASP A 124 14.48 -6.46 -4.66
CA ASP A 124 14.38 -7.92 -4.82
C ASP A 124 15.18 -8.70 -3.78
N GLY A 125 16.39 -8.24 -3.48
CA GLY A 125 17.23 -8.82 -2.43
C GLY A 125 16.54 -8.74 -1.07
N ILE A 126 16.08 -7.54 -0.69
CA ILE A 126 15.37 -7.30 0.58
C ILE A 126 14.07 -8.12 0.63
N ASN A 127 13.32 -8.16 -0.47
CA ASN A 127 12.06 -8.88 -0.58
C ASN A 127 12.23 -10.39 -0.36
N ARG A 128 13.29 -10.97 -0.95
CA ARG A 128 13.70 -12.37 -0.75
C ARG A 128 14.41 -12.63 0.58
N ARG A 129 14.49 -11.63 1.46
CA ARG A 129 15.20 -11.68 2.75
C ARG A 129 16.71 -11.90 2.61
N ASP A 130 17.26 -11.71 1.41
CA ASP A 130 18.70 -11.66 1.15
C ASP A 130 19.20 -10.23 1.33
N TYR A 131 19.25 -9.81 2.60
CA TYR A 131 19.66 -8.46 2.99
C TYR A 131 21.12 -8.16 2.63
N ALA A 132 21.96 -9.17 2.43
CA ALA A 132 23.34 -8.96 1.99
C ALA A 132 23.35 -8.52 0.53
N ALA A 133 22.68 -9.27 -0.35
CA ALA A 133 22.54 -8.90 -1.75
C ALA A 133 21.79 -7.56 -1.92
N GLY A 134 20.73 -7.34 -1.12
CA GLY A 134 19.99 -6.08 -1.13
C GLY A 134 20.89 -4.86 -0.88
N LYS A 135 21.72 -4.92 0.17
CA LYS A 135 22.67 -3.85 0.50
C LYS A 135 23.78 -3.69 -0.52
N GLU A 136 24.29 -4.79 -1.07
CA GLU A 136 25.29 -4.74 -2.15
C GLU A 136 24.75 -3.95 -3.35
N LYS A 137 23.50 -4.20 -3.73
CA LYS A 137 22.84 -3.52 -4.84
C LYS A 137 22.50 -2.06 -4.55
N ALA A 138 22.09 -1.72 -3.32
CA ALA A 138 21.96 -0.31 -2.92
C ALA A 138 23.31 0.43 -2.99
N ALA A 139 24.41 -0.22 -2.60
CA ALA A 139 25.75 0.35 -2.71
C ALA A 139 26.22 0.49 -4.17
N GLU A 140 25.86 -0.45 -5.04
CA GLU A 140 26.09 -0.35 -6.49
C GLU A 140 25.35 0.88 -7.07
N ALA A 141 24.07 1.07 -6.73
CA ALA A 141 23.29 2.23 -7.16
C ALA A 141 23.93 3.56 -6.73
N MET A 142 24.37 3.65 -5.47
CA MET A 142 25.13 4.79 -4.94
C MET A 142 26.41 5.06 -5.74
N SER A 143 27.16 4.02 -6.09
CA SER A 143 28.39 4.15 -6.89
C SER A 143 28.11 4.63 -8.31
N LEU A 144 27.04 4.14 -8.94
CA LEU A 144 26.65 4.54 -10.28
C LEU A 144 26.23 6.01 -10.32
N ALA A 145 25.44 6.47 -9.34
CA ALA A 145 25.05 7.88 -9.22
C ALA A 145 26.28 8.81 -9.12
N ARG A 146 27.26 8.49 -8.25
CA ARG A 146 28.51 9.28 -8.11
C ARG A 146 29.35 9.35 -9.38
N ARG A 147 29.29 8.34 -10.24
CA ARG A 147 30.04 8.34 -11.51
C ARG A 147 29.48 9.34 -12.52
N CYS A 148 28.24 9.82 -12.34
CA CYS A 148 27.70 10.90 -13.17
C CYS A 148 28.50 12.19 -12.96
N ASP A 149 28.78 12.58 -11.71
CA ASP A 149 29.58 13.79 -11.44
C ASP A 149 31.00 13.69 -12.04
N GLY A 150 31.60 12.50 -11.99
CA GLY A 150 32.88 12.22 -12.65
C GLY A 150 32.83 12.36 -14.17
N ALA A 151 31.70 12.06 -14.82
CA ALA A 151 31.55 12.21 -16.26
C ALA A 151 31.64 13.67 -16.73
N PHE A 152 31.14 14.61 -15.92
CA PHE A 152 31.27 16.04 -16.19
C PHE A 152 32.70 16.55 -15.96
N ALA A 153 33.35 16.08 -14.89
CA ALA A 153 34.75 16.38 -14.62
C ALA A 153 35.67 15.89 -15.75
N ASP A 154 35.48 14.65 -16.22
CA ASP A 154 36.25 14.05 -17.33
C ASP A 154 36.04 14.81 -18.65
N ALA A 155 34.86 15.38 -18.86
CA ALA A 155 34.52 16.15 -20.05
C ALA A 155 35.09 17.60 -20.01
N GLY A 156 35.67 18.03 -18.88
CA GLY A 156 36.16 19.39 -18.69
C GLY A 156 35.05 20.46 -18.71
N VAL A 157 33.80 20.05 -18.51
CA VAL A 157 32.63 20.94 -18.54
C VAL A 157 32.13 21.19 -17.13
N ALA A 158 32.32 22.43 -16.67
CA ALA A 158 31.95 22.93 -15.35
C ALA A 158 32.56 22.17 -14.15
N ALA A 159 32.79 22.89 -13.03
CA ALA A 159 33.30 22.27 -11.80
C ALA A 159 32.23 21.46 -11.05
N ALA A 160 30.95 21.64 -11.37
CA ALA A 160 29.81 20.98 -10.74
C ALA A 160 28.82 20.48 -11.81
N SER A 161 28.29 19.27 -11.61
CA SER A 161 27.30 18.66 -12.49
C SER A 161 25.95 19.38 -12.35
N PRO A 162 25.21 19.64 -13.45
CA PRO A 162 23.83 20.13 -13.37
C PRO A 162 22.88 19.12 -12.69
N LEU A 163 23.33 17.88 -12.45
CA LEU A 163 22.59 16.81 -11.78
C LEU A 163 23.08 16.56 -10.34
N GLU A 164 23.85 17.48 -9.74
CA GLU A 164 24.41 17.31 -8.39
C GLU A 164 23.35 16.98 -7.33
N ARG A 165 22.16 17.61 -7.43
CA ARG A 165 21.04 17.33 -6.52
C ARG A 165 20.54 15.89 -6.67
N GLN A 166 20.37 15.43 -7.90
CA GLN A 166 19.93 14.07 -8.23
C GLN A 166 20.96 13.04 -7.75
N THR A 167 22.26 13.35 -7.88
CA THR A 167 23.34 12.51 -7.38
C THR A 167 23.27 12.42 -5.85
N ALA A 168 23.14 13.57 -5.18
CA ALA A 168 23.04 13.63 -3.71
C ALA A 168 21.82 12.87 -3.18
N ASP A 169 20.65 13.04 -3.78
CA ASP A 169 19.42 12.36 -3.36
C ASP A 169 19.51 10.83 -3.59
N SER A 170 20.07 10.38 -4.71
CA SER A 170 20.33 8.96 -4.99
C SER A 170 21.30 8.33 -3.97
N VAL A 171 22.33 9.07 -3.58
CA VAL A 171 23.29 8.63 -2.55
C VAL A 171 22.62 8.56 -1.18
N ARG A 172 21.84 9.58 -0.80
CA ARG A 172 21.13 9.61 0.49
C ARG A 172 20.13 8.46 0.62
N ILE A 173 19.33 8.20 -0.41
CA ILE A 173 18.33 7.12 -0.35
C ILE A 173 18.99 5.73 -0.30
N ALA A 174 20.12 5.52 -0.97
CA ALA A 174 20.89 4.29 -0.84
C ALA A 174 21.42 4.06 0.58
N ILE A 175 21.87 5.13 1.26
CA ILE A 175 22.30 5.09 2.66
C ILE A 175 21.12 4.75 3.57
N VAL A 176 19.97 5.41 3.40
CA VAL A 176 18.72 5.12 4.13
C VAL A 176 18.30 3.66 3.96
N CYS A 177 18.21 3.18 2.71
CA CYS A 177 17.85 1.80 2.39
C CYS A 177 18.79 0.80 3.09
N THR A 178 20.11 1.06 3.05
CA THR A 178 21.11 0.22 3.71
C THR A 178 20.96 0.21 5.23
N ALA A 179 20.74 1.38 5.83
CA ALA A 179 20.62 1.55 7.27
C ALA A 179 19.36 0.85 7.81
N ILE A 180 18.18 1.09 7.19
CA ILE A 180 16.93 0.42 7.57
C ILE A 180 17.06 -1.09 7.39
N THR A 181 17.70 -1.55 6.32
CA THR A 181 17.97 -2.99 6.10
C THR A 181 18.83 -3.60 7.23
N ASN A 182 19.76 -2.84 7.82
CA ASN A 182 20.55 -3.31 8.96
C ASN A 182 19.72 -3.45 10.24
N LEU A 183 18.67 -2.63 10.42
CA LEU A 183 17.76 -2.73 11.57
C LEU A 183 17.04 -4.08 11.63
N ILE A 184 16.71 -4.66 10.46
CA ILE A 184 15.99 -5.93 10.34
C ILE A 184 16.73 -7.09 11.04
N LYS A 185 18.08 -7.05 11.10
CA LYS A 185 18.87 -8.09 11.76
C LYS A 185 18.84 -8.01 13.29
N ARG A 186 18.42 -6.89 13.88
CA ARG A 186 18.49 -6.64 15.33
C ARG A 186 17.16 -6.87 16.04
N THR A 187 16.04 -6.94 15.32
CA THR A 187 14.78 -7.40 15.89
C THR A 187 14.90 -8.91 16.19
N PRO A 188 14.81 -9.38 17.44
CA PRO A 188 14.94 -10.80 17.74
C PRO A 188 13.88 -11.56 16.94
N ALA A 189 14.36 -12.38 16.00
CA ALA A 189 13.50 -13.24 15.22
C ALA A 189 12.67 -14.10 16.17
N ILE A 190 11.36 -13.93 16.15
CA ILE A 190 10.44 -14.98 16.60
C ILE A 190 10.83 -16.21 15.77
N PRO A 191 11.16 -17.35 16.39
CA PRO A 191 11.75 -18.47 15.68
C PRO A 191 10.73 -19.07 14.71
N PHE A 192 10.85 -18.72 13.43
CA PHE A 192 10.18 -19.45 12.36
C PHE A 192 10.86 -20.81 12.18
N PRO A 193 10.09 -21.89 11.96
CA PRO A 193 10.66 -23.22 11.80
C PRO A 193 11.52 -23.26 10.54
N ALA A 194 12.80 -23.56 10.73
CA ALA A 194 13.77 -23.73 9.66
C ALA A 194 13.26 -24.68 8.57
N GLN A 195 13.09 -24.17 7.35
CA GLN A 195 12.97 -25.01 6.16
C GLN A 195 14.27 -25.81 6.04
N LYS A 196 14.18 -27.14 6.23
CA LYS A 196 15.28 -28.06 5.97
C LYS A 196 15.71 -27.91 4.51
N GLN A 197 16.89 -27.32 4.30
CA GLN A 197 17.61 -27.49 3.05
C GLN A 197 17.84 -28.99 2.82
N THR A 198 17.18 -29.54 1.81
CA THR A 198 17.48 -30.88 1.29
C THR A 198 18.89 -30.85 0.72
N LYS A 199 19.82 -31.39 1.51
CA LYS A 199 21.23 -31.60 1.17
C LYS A 199 21.31 -32.55 -0.02
N ARG A 200 21.98 -32.10 -1.09
CA ARG A 200 22.38 -32.94 -2.24
C ARG A 200 23.12 -34.19 -1.74
N ILE A 201 22.74 -35.33 -2.31
CA ILE A 201 23.38 -36.64 -2.19
C ILE A 201 24.77 -36.59 -2.86
N PRO A 202 25.80 -37.21 -2.25
CA PRO A 202 26.83 -37.90 -3.01
C PRO A 202 26.80 -39.42 -2.75
N SER A 203 27.08 -40.15 -3.82
CA SER A 203 27.17 -41.62 -3.96
C SER A 203 28.28 -42.30 -3.15
N HIS A 204 28.01 -43.56 -2.77
CA HIS A 204 28.90 -44.68 -2.39
C HIS A 204 29.81 -44.44 -1.15
N GLU A 205 30.06 -45.37 -0.21
CA GLU A 205 30.33 -46.81 -0.29
C GLU A 205 30.24 -47.47 1.12
N ASN A 206 29.72 -48.70 1.19
CA ASN A 206 30.02 -49.84 2.09
C ASN A 206 30.68 -49.69 3.49
N HIS A 207 30.00 -50.18 4.55
CA HIS A 207 30.34 -51.35 5.41
C HIS A 207 29.83 -51.29 6.89
N SER A 208 29.25 -52.42 7.32
CA SER A 208 29.32 -53.08 8.64
C SER A 208 28.54 -52.59 9.91
N ILE A 209 27.71 -53.50 10.40
CA ILE A 209 27.02 -53.65 11.73
C ILE A 209 28.10 -54.15 12.76
N PRO A 210 28.07 -53.97 14.13
CA PRO A 210 26.96 -54.35 15.02
C PRO A 210 26.88 -53.60 16.42
N PRO A 211 26.32 -54.14 17.55
CA PRO A 211 25.25 -53.46 18.31
C PRO A 211 25.52 -53.29 19.84
N ARG A 212 24.62 -52.64 20.62
CA ARG A 212 24.21 -52.94 22.04
C ARG A 212 23.50 -51.74 22.72
N ARG A 213 22.26 -51.92 23.21
CA ARG A 213 21.81 -52.14 24.62
C ARG A 213 22.08 -51.03 25.64
N ARG A 214 20.99 -50.48 26.23
CA ARG A 214 20.61 -50.42 27.68
C ARG A 214 19.50 -49.37 27.85
N THR A 215 18.24 -49.73 28.14
CA THR A 215 17.63 -49.91 29.48
C THR A 215 17.93 -48.79 30.48
N GLY A 216 16.88 -48.05 30.87
CA GLY A 216 16.93 -47.06 31.96
C GLY A 216 15.53 -46.57 32.32
N SER A 217 14.78 -47.42 33.02
CA SER A 217 13.55 -47.08 33.76
C SER A 217 13.92 -46.23 34.98
N ILE A 218 13.31 -45.06 35.17
CA ILE A 218 13.18 -44.44 36.48
C ILE A 218 11.71 -44.10 36.71
N ASN A 219 11.16 -44.87 37.64
CA ASN A 219 9.88 -44.71 38.29
C ASN A 219 10.13 -43.77 39.48
N GLN A 220 9.40 -42.67 39.63
CA GLN A 220 9.22 -42.04 40.93
C GLN A 220 7.86 -41.37 41.06
N SER A 221 7.05 -41.99 41.91
CA SER A 221 5.76 -41.59 42.44
C SER A 221 5.95 -40.46 43.45
N ILE A 222 5.18 -39.36 43.35
CA ILE A 222 4.77 -38.54 44.50
C ILE A 222 3.29 -38.14 44.34
N HIS A 223 2.48 -38.61 45.29
CA HIS A 223 1.13 -38.18 45.59
C HIS A 223 1.05 -36.70 45.99
N ARG A 224 0.05 -35.96 45.50
CA ARG A 224 -1.07 -35.40 46.30
C ARG A 224 -1.87 -34.34 45.53
N SER A 225 -3.15 -34.69 45.35
CA SER A 225 -4.34 -33.88 45.59
C SER A 225 -4.30 -32.38 45.28
N ASN A 226 -4.99 -31.97 44.21
CA ASN A 226 -5.81 -30.76 44.24
C ASN A 226 -7.05 -30.96 43.35
N THR A 227 -8.20 -30.93 44.00
CA THR A 227 -9.54 -30.90 43.42
C THR A 227 -9.69 -29.71 42.48
N MET A 228 -9.80 -29.98 41.18
CA MET A 228 -10.17 -28.96 40.19
C MET A 228 -11.63 -28.57 40.39
N PRO A 229 -11.96 -27.27 40.40
CA PRO A 229 -13.34 -26.84 40.34
C PRO A 229 -13.91 -27.25 38.97
N THR A 230 -14.94 -28.08 38.99
CA THR A 230 -15.74 -28.43 37.82
C THR A 230 -16.25 -27.15 37.15
N MET A 231 -15.58 -26.74 36.07
CA MET A 231 -16.13 -25.76 35.14
C MET A 231 -17.39 -26.37 34.50
N LYS A 232 -18.46 -25.57 34.44
CA LYS A 232 -19.69 -25.99 33.77
C LYS A 232 -19.37 -26.32 32.29
N PRO A 233 -19.93 -27.39 31.73
CA PRO A 233 -19.57 -27.89 30.40
C PRO A 233 -19.71 -26.84 29.27
N TYR A 234 -20.59 -25.85 29.46
CA TYR A 234 -20.82 -24.76 28.51
C TYR A 234 -19.64 -23.80 28.35
N THR A 235 -18.84 -23.53 29.39
CA THR A 235 -17.69 -22.62 29.29
C THR A 235 -16.48 -23.27 28.63
N ALA A 236 -16.29 -24.58 28.83
CA ALA A 236 -15.23 -25.34 28.14
C ALA A 236 -15.55 -25.50 26.64
N ALA A 237 -16.82 -25.70 26.29
CA ALA A 237 -17.26 -25.78 24.89
C ALA A 237 -17.11 -24.44 24.14
N LEU A 238 -17.43 -23.31 24.79
CA LEU A 238 -17.24 -21.97 24.22
C LEU A 238 -15.76 -21.61 24.04
N LEU A 239 -14.90 -21.94 25.03
CA LEU A 239 -13.46 -21.76 24.89
C LEU A 239 -12.85 -22.67 23.82
N ALA A 240 -13.30 -23.92 23.71
CA ALA A 240 -12.85 -24.83 22.66
C ALA A 240 -13.32 -24.37 21.27
N ALA A 241 -14.55 -23.83 21.15
CA ALA A 241 -15.06 -23.27 19.91
C ALA A 241 -14.36 -21.96 19.51
N ALA A 242 -14.04 -21.10 20.48
CA ALA A 242 -13.28 -19.86 20.25
C ALA A 242 -11.81 -20.15 19.88
N VAL A 243 -11.17 -21.12 20.55
CA VAL A 243 -9.82 -21.59 20.20
C VAL A 243 -9.83 -22.26 18.83
N ALA A 244 -10.85 -23.08 18.51
CA ALA A 244 -11.00 -23.69 17.19
C ALA A 244 -11.21 -22.63 16.09
N ALA A 245 -12.05 -21.62 16.32
CA ALA A 245 -12.28 -20.50 15.40
C ALA A 245 -11.01 -19.64 15.23
N ALA A 246 -10.26 -19.39 16.30
CA ALA A 246 -8.98 -18.70 16.27
C ALA A 246 -7.89 -19.51 15.53
N THR A 247 -7.88 -20.84 15.65
CA THR A 247 -6.97 -21.70 14.87
C THR A 247 -7.36 -21.85 13.39
N VAL A 248 -8.62 -21.61 13.03
CA VAL A 248 -9.06 -21.59 11.61
C VAL A 248 -8.75 -20.26 10.92
N LEU A 249 -8.53 -19.19 11.70
CA LEU A 249 -7.98 -17.92 11.22
C LEU A 249 -6.44 -17.92 11.13
N ALA A 250 -5.78 -19.06 11.36
CA ALA A 250 -4.37 -19.21 11.04
C ALA A 250 -4.17 -18.86 9.57
N VAL A 251 -3.55 -17.69 9.36
CA VAL A 251 -3.21 -17.10 8.08
C VAL A 251 -2.45 -18.15 7.28
N VAL A 252 -3.16 -18.84 6.38
CA VAL A 252 -2.49 -19.61 5.34
C VAL A 252 -1.79 -18.55 4.51
N GLU A 253 -0.46 -18.48 4.62
CA GLU A 253 0.35 -17.58 3.79
C GLU A 253 -0.12 -17.73 2.33
N ALA A 254 -0.68 -16.64 1.81
CA ALA A 254 -1.13 -16.57 0.44
C ALA A 254 0.13 -16.55 -0.42
N THR A 255 0.52 -17.71 -0.93
CA THR A 255 1.56 -17.85 -1.95
C THR A 255 0.92 -17.78 -3.33
N VAL A 256 1.71 -17.61 -4.38
CA VAL A 256 1.25 -17.78 -5.77
C VAL A 256 0.49 -19.10 -5.94
N VAL A 257 1.04 -20.19 -5.42
CA VAL A 257 0.49 -21.54 -5.56
C VAL A 257 -0.87 -21.67 -4.87
N THR A 258 -0.97 -21.24 -3.61
CA THR A 258 -2.22 -21.34 -2.84
C THR A 258 -3.29 -20.39 -3.37
N THR A 259 -2.92 -19.18 -3.78
CA THR A 259 -3.82 -18.19 -4.37
C THR A 259 -4.35 -18.63 -5.73
N CYS A 260 -3.47 -19.05 -6.65
CA CYS A 260 -3.88 -19.56 -7.97
C CYS A 260 -4.76 -20.79 -7.85
N ARG A 261 -4.49 -21.69 -6.88
CA ARG A 261 -5.35 -22.85 -6.63
C ARG A 261 -6.74 -22.41 -6.16
N ALA A 262 -6.80 -21.52 -5.16
CA ALA A 262 -8.07 -21.01 -4.66
C ALA A 262 -8.86 -20.25 -5.74
N ALA A 263 -8.18 -19.51 -6.62
CA ALA A 263 -8.78 -18.85 -7.78
C ALA A 263 -9.35 -19.87 -8.77
N ALA A 264 -8.59 -20.92 -9.13
CA ALA A 264 -9.03 -21.97 -10.05
C ALA A 264 -10.16 -22.84 -9.50
N ASP A 265 -10.15 -23.13 -8.19
CA ASP A 265 -11.23 -23.87 -7.53
C ASP A 265 -12.56 -23.09 -7.55
N ARG A 266 -12.50 -21.75 -7.59
CA ARG A 266 -13.70 -20.89 -7.64
C ARG A 266 -14.11 -20.45 -9.04
N ASP A 267 -13.16 -20.29 -9.96
CA ASP A 267 -13.42 -19.89 -11.33
C ASP A 267 -12.72 -20.86 -12.30
N ARG A 268 -13.53 -21.75 -12.89
CA ARG A 268 -13.05 -22.79 -13.82
C ARG A 268 -12.38 -22.24 -15.09
N ARG A 269 -12.51 -20.93 -15.36
CA ARG A 269 -11.82 -20.28 -16.48
C ARG A 269 -10.35 -20.02 -16.18
N VAL A 270 -9.94 -20.03 -14.91
CA VAL A 270 -8.54 -19.85 -14.51
C VAL A 270 -7.76 -21.12 -14.85
N ASP A 271 -6.80 -20.99 -15.75
CA ASP A 271 -5.78 -22.00 -15.99
C ASP A 271 -4.75 -21.94 -14.85
N TYR A 272 -4.84 -22.89 -13.92
CA TYR A 272 -3.96 -22.95 -12.75
C TYR A 272 -2.47 -23.00 -13.12
N GLY A 273 -2.11 -23.79 -14.14
CA GLY A 273 -0.72 -23.93 -14.58
C GLY A 273 -0.19 -22.62 -15.13
N PHE A 274 -0.98 -21.94 -15.98
CA PHE A 274 -0.67 -20.62 -16.48
C PHE A 274 -0.59 -19.57 -15.37
N CYS A 275 -1.53 -19.56 -14.40
CA CYS A 275 -1.53 -18.64 -13.28
C CYS A 275 -0.24 -18.74 -12.45
N VAL A 276 0.15 -19.95 -12.06
CA VAL A 276 1.36 -20.16 -11.26
C VAL A 276 2.61 -19.80 -12.06
N ALA A 277 2.66 -20.20 -13.33
CA ALA A 277 3.82 -19.94 -14.19
C ALA A 277 4.01 -18.45 -14.47
N GLU A 278 2.95 -17.70 -14.76
CA GLU A 278 3.05 -16.27 -15.08
C GLU A 278 3.26 -15.42 -13.82
N LEU A 279 2.40 -15.57 -12.81
CA LEU A 279 2.58 -14.78 -11.59
C LEU A 279 3.89 -15.13 -10.90
N GLY A 280 4.34 -16.38 -10.94
CA GLY A 280 5.62 -16.79 -10.36
C GLY A 280 6.86 -16.17 -11.02
N LYS A 281 6.76 -15.57 -12.22
CA LYS A 281 7.87 -14.85 -12.87
C LYS A 281 8.08 -13.45 -12.29
N HIS A 282 7.04 -12.85 -11.72
CA HIS A 282 7.13 -11.49 -11.19
C HIS A 282 7.90 -11.49 -9.86
N HIS A 283 8.81 -10.54 -9.70
CA HIS A 283 9.70 -10.46 -8.54
C HIS A 283 8.97 -10.19 -7.22
N ASP A 284 7.82 -9.49 -7.29
CA ASP A 284 6.96 -9.21 -6.14
C ASP A 284 6.14 -10.42 -5.66
N SER A 285 5.92 -11.40 -6.52
CA SER A 285 4.97 -12.50 -6.26
C SER A 285 5.31 -13.44 -5.10
N PRO A 286 6.59 -13.77 -4.79
CA PRO A 286 6.90 -14.68 -3.69
C PRO A 286 6.45 -14.19 -2.31
N SER A 287 6.36 -12.87 -2.12
CA SER A 287 5.92 -12.23 -0.88
C SER A 287 4.51 -11.65 -0.97
N ALA A 288 3.92 -11.65 -2.16
CA ALA A 288 2.64 -11.00 -2.39
C ALA A 288 1.52 -11.84 -1.78
N ASP A 289 0.71 -11.19 -0.94
CA ASP A 289 -0.57 -11.73 -0.54
C ASP A 289 -1.55 -11.78 -1.73
N ALA A 290 -2.78 -12.24 -1.51
CA ALA A 290 -3.78 -12.31 -2.58
C ALA A 290 -4.01 -10.93 -3.25
N TRP A 291 -3.89 -9.83 -2.50
CA TRP A 291 -4.00 -8.48 -3.04
C TRP A 291 -2.82 -8.10 -3.91
N GLY A 292 -1.59 -8.30 -3.44
CA GLY A 292 -0.39 -8.09 -4.23
C GLY A 292 -0.40 -8.92 -5.52
N LEU A 293 -0.87 -10.17 -5.47
CA LEU A 293 -0.98 -11.02 -6.67
C LEU A 293 -2.04 -10.54 -7.66
N ALA A 294 -3.12 -9.89 -7.20
CA ALA A 294 -4.07 -9.23 -8.09
C ALA A 294 -3.44 -8.03 -8.80
N LYS A 295 -2.60 -7.25 -8.09
CA LYS A 295 -1.84 -6.13 -8.69
C LYS A 295 -0.84 -6.64 -9.73
N VAL A 296 -0.06 -7.66 -9.37
CA VAL A 296 0.89 -8.31 -10.29
C VAL A 296 0.18 -8.83 -11.54
N ALA A 297 -1.00 -9.44 -11.41
CA ALA A 297 -1.78 -9.88 -12.55
C ALA A 297 -2.16 -8.71 -13.47
N ALA A 298 -2.61 -7.58 -12.90
CA ALA A 298 -2.90 -6.39 -13.69
C ALA A 298 -1.65 -5.82 -14.39
N LEU A 299 -0.53 -5.66 -13.67
CA LEU A 299 0.75 -5.22 -14.23
C LEU A 299 1.24 -6.13 -15.37
N THR A 300 1.11 -7.44 -15.20
CA THR A 300 1.45 -8.42 -16.24
C THR A 300 0.63 -8.20 -17.51
N GLY A 301 -0.63 -7.79 -17.36
CA GLY A 301 -1.50 -7.41 -18.48
C GLY A 301 -1.06 -6.13 -19.20
N ILE A 302 -0.55 -5.14 -18.47
CA ILE A 302 0.04 -3.91 -19.04
C ILE A 302 1.24 -4.26 -19.92
N VAL A 303 2.18 -5.03 -19.36
CA VAL A 303 3.41 -5.44 -20.05
C VAL A 303 3.10 -6.25 -21.31
N ASP A 304 2.13 -7.17 -21.28
CA ASP A 304 1.71 -7.91 -22.47
C ASP A 304 1.11 -7.00 -23.56
N ALA A 305 0.29 -6.03 -23.17
CA ALA A 305 -0.31 -5.07 -24.09
C ALA A 305 0.74 -4.18 -24.77
N ASP A 306 1.74 -3.71 -24.02
CA ASP A 306 2.85 -2.91 -24.57
C ASP A 306 3.70 -3.73 -25.55
N ASN A 307 4.04 -4.98 -25.19
CA ASN A 307 4.75 -5.90 -26.08
C ASN A 307 3.95 -6.17 -27.37
N ALA A 308 2.64 -6.35 -27.27
CA ALA A 308 1.77 -6.56 -28.42
C ALA A 308 1.73 -5.34 -29.36
N ALA A 309 1.72 -4.14 -28.79
CA ALA A 309 1.80 -2.89 -29.55
C ALA A 309 3.16 -2.75 -30.26
N TYR A 310 4.25 -3.12 -29.59
CA TYR A 310 5.60 -3.14 -30.15
C TYR A 310 5.73 -4.14 -31.31
N ASP A 311 5.25 -5.38 -31.13
CA ASP A 311 5.29 -6.40 -32.17
C ASP A 311 4.43 -6.00 -33.40
N ALA A 312 3.33 -5.28 -33.18
CA ALA A 312 2.55 -4.72 -34.28
C ALA A 312 3.33 -3.67 -35.07
N ASP A 313 4.09 -2.79 -34.41
CA ASP A 313 4.97 -1.81 -35.06
C ASP A 313 6.11 -2.49 -35.84
N ASP A 314 6.76 -3.52 -35.29
CA ASP A 314 7.81 -4.28 -35.97
C ASP A 314 7.28 -4.95 -37.25
N LEU A 315 6.09 -5.56 -37.20
CA LEU A 315 5.46 -6.14 -38.38
C LEU A 315 5.12 -5.09 -39.44
N ILE A 316 4.66 -3.90 -39.03
CA ILE A 316 4.41 -2.78 -39.95
C ILE A 316 5.72 -2.34 -40.61
N ALA A 317 6.79 -2.20 -39.83
CA ALA A 317 8.11 -1.79 -40.33
C ALA A 317 8.70 -2.79 -41.33
N ARG A 318 8.39 -4.09 -41.17
CA ARG A 318 8.79 -5.17 -42.09
C ARG A 318 7.90 -5.29 -43.33
N GLY A 319 6.92 -4.40 -43.51
CA GLY A 319 6.08 -4.36 -44.70
C GLY A 319 4.98 -5.44 -44.71
N ALA A 320 4.44 -5.80 -43.53
CA ALA A 320 3.30 -6.72 -43.47
C ALA A 320 2.13 -6.25 -44.35
N ALA A 321 1.55 -7.18 -45.11
CA ALA A 321 0.50 -6.90 -46.11
C ALA A 321 -0.71 -6.16 -45.52
N ASP A 322 -1.04 -6.41 -44.26
CA ASP A 322 -2.19 -5.83 -43.55
C ASP A 322 -1.79 -4.73 -42.54
N ALA A 323 -0.86 -3.84 -42.91
CA ALA A 323 -0.40 -2.74 -42.04
C ALA A 323 -1.53 -1.88 -41.44
N GLY A 324 -2.66 -1.75 -42.14
CA GLY A 324 -3.84 -1.05 -41.63
C GLY A 324 -4.55 -1.80 -40.48
N ALA A 325 -4.60 -3.13 -40.52
CA ALA A 325 -5.14 -3.94 -39.41
C ALA A 325 -4.19 -3.90 -38.21
N LEU A 326 -2.88 -3.99 -38.45
CA LEU A 326 -1.86 -3.88 -37.39
C LEU A 326 -1.92 -2.54 -36.66
N ARG A 327 -2.15 -1.43 -37.37
CA ARG A 327 -2.33 -0.11 -36.73
C ARG A 327 -3.53 -0.07 -35.78
N ARG A 328 -4.66 -0.65 -36.20
CA ARG A 328 -5.85 -0.78 -35.33
C ARG A 328 -5.59 -1.72 -34.14
N CYS A 329 -4.81 -2.78 -34.34
CA CYS A 329 -4.39 -3.66 -33.25
C CYS A 329 -3.53 -2.93 -32.22
N LYS A 330 -2.57 -2.14 -32.67
CA LYS A 330 -1.76 -1.29 -31.79
C LYS A 330 -2.61 -0.37 -30.94
N GLU A 331 -3.57 0.34 -31.56
CA GLU A 331 -4.52 1.20 -30.82
C GLU A 331 -5.34 0.40 -29.80
N ALA A 332 -5.83 -0.79 -30.18
CA ALA A 332 -6.59 -1.65 -29.30
C ALA A 332 -5.77 -2.17 -28.11
N TYR A 333 -4.49 -2.53 -28.34
CA TYR A 333 -3.59 -2.94 -27.25
C TYR A 333 -3.15 -1.78 -26.38
N GLY A 334 -2.91 -0.58 -26.93
CA GLY A 334 -2.65 0.62 -26.11
C GLY A 334 -3.82 0.93 -25.18
N ALA A 335 -5.06 0.82 -25.67
CA ALA A 335 -6.25 0.95 -24.84
C ALA A 335 -6.40 -0.19 -23.81
N ALA A 336 -6.04 -1.42 -24.18
CA ALA A 336 -6.03 -2.56 -23.25
C ALA A 336 -5.00 -2.38 -22.13
N GLY A 337 -3.81 -1.86 -22.44
CA GLY A 337 -2.77 -1.52 -21.46
C GLY A 337 -3.26 -0.47 -20.47
N LEU A 338 -3.89 0.61 -20.96
CA LEU A 338 -4.52 1.62 -20.10
C LEU A 338 -5.60 1.02 -19.19
N ALA A 339 -6.46 0.15 -19.73
CA ALA A 339 -7.49 -0.51 -18.93
C ALA A 339 -6.89 -1.45 -17.87
N PHE A 340 -5.77 -2.13 -18.14
CA PHE A 340 -5.05 -2.89 -17.10
C PHE A 340 -4.40 -1.98 -16.05
N ALA A 341 -3.89 -0.81 -16.43
CA ALA A 341 -3.38 0.20 -15.48
C ALA A 341 -4.50 0.70 -14.56
N GLU A 342 -5.66 1.05 -15.12
CA GLU A 342 -6.83 1.43 -14.32
C GLU A 342 -7.33 0.29 -13.42
N ALA A 343 -7.20 -0.96 -13.88
CA ALA A 343 -7.49 -2.13 -13.06
C ALA A 343 -6.52 -2.24 -11.89
N HIS A 344 -5.21 -2.04 -12.15
CA HIS A 344 -4.18 -2.01 -11.12
C HIS A 344 -4.48 -0.94 -10.08
N ASP A 345 -4.75 0.30 -10.49
CA ASP A 345 -5.01 1.43 -9.59
C ASP A 345 -6.30 1.22 -8.78
N ALA A 346 -7.35 0.68 -9.41
CA ALA A 346 -8.58 0.33 -8.71
C ALA A 346 -8.35 -0.79 -7.67
N ILE A 347 -7.56 -1.82 -8.00
CA ILE A 347 -7.19 -2.88 -7.05
C ILE A 347 -6.32 -2.32 -5.93
N ASN A 348 -5.36 -1.43 -6.24
CA ASN A 348 -4.51 -0.78 -5.26
C ASN A 348 -5.35 0.03 -4.28
N ALA A 349 -6.32 0.79 -4.79
CA ALA A 349 -7.32 1.51 -4.02
C ALA A 349 -8.42 0.62 -3.40
N ARG A 350 -8.24 -0.72 -3.37
CA ARG A 350 -9.19 -1.71 -2.82
C ARG A 350 -10.60 -1.70 -3.45
N ARG A 351 -10.79 -1.04 -4.59
CA ARG A 351 -12.03 -0.99 -5.39
C ARG A 351 -12.14 -2.21 -6.31
N TYR A 352 -12.20 -3.41 -5.74
CA TYR A 352 -12.11 -4.68 -6.49
C TYR A 352 -13.16 -4.85 -7.59
N ALA A 353 -14.38 -4.33 -7.40
CA ALA A 353 -15.41 -4.39 -8.43
C ALA A 353 -15.03 -3.57 -9.68
N ALA A 354 -14.50 -2.36 -9.47
CA ALA A 354 -14.01 -1.52 -10.56
C ALA A 354 -12.79 -2.16 -11.23
N GLY A 355 -11.84 -2.69 -10.44
CA GLY A 355 -10.67 -3.38 -10.96
C GLY A 355 -11.00 -4.57 -11.86
N LYS A 356 -11.99 -5.39 -11.47
CA LYS A 356 -12.50 -6.48 -12.31
C LYS A 356 -13.12 -5.98 -13.61
N GLY A 357 -13.92 -4.91 -13.52
CA GLY A 357 -14.54 -4.29 -14.69
C GLY A 357 -13.48 -3.86 -15.71
N LYS A 358 -12.41 -3.23 -15.24
CA LYS A 358 -11.28 -2.77 -16.05
C LYS A 358 -10.42 -3.90 -16.61
N ALA A 359 -10.15 -4.95 -15.84
CA ALA A 359 -9.48 -6.14 -16.35
C ALA A 359 -10.31 -6.84 -17.46
N ALA A 360 -11.63 -6.92 -17.31
CA ALA A 360 -12.52 -7.48 -18.32
C ALA A 360 -12.59 -6.59 -19.58
N GLU A 361 -12.62 -5.26 -19.40
CA GLU A 361 -12.53 -4.29 -20.50
C GLU A 361 -11.24 -4.47 -21.30
N ALA A 362 -10.09 -4.62 -20.62
CA ALA A 362 -8.80 -4.86 -21.26
C ALA A 362 -8.81 -6.12 -22.15
N ALA A 363 -9.37 -7.23 -21.67
CA ALA A 363 -9.51 -8.45 -22.47
C ALA A 363 -10.42 -8.27 -23.69
N LEU A 364 -11.48 -7.46 -23.57
CA LEU A 364 -12.37 -7.16 -24.69
C LEU A 364 -11.67 -6.27 -25.73
N LEU A 365 -10.89 -5.29 -25.28
CA LEU A 365 -10.09 -4.43 -26.14
C LEU A 365 -9.03 -5.24 -26.89
N ALA A 366 -8.30 -6.13 -26.23
CA ALA A 366 -7.34 -7.03 -26.88
C ALA A 366 -7.98 -7.86 -28.00
N ARG A 367 -9.20 -8.40 -27.78
CA ARG A 367 -9.95 -9.15 -28.81
C ARG A 367 -10.42 -8.31 -30.00
N ARG A 368 -10.51 -6.98 -29.87
CA ARG A 368 -10.83 -6.10 -31.02
C ARG A 368 -9.72 -6.15 -32.08
N CYS A 369 -8.49 -6.50 -31.69
CA CYS A 369 -7.42 -6.73 -32.65
C CYS A 369 -7.76 -7.90 -33.60
N ASP A 370 -8.29 -9.01 -33.11
CA ASP A 370 -8.69 -10.14 -33.97
C ASP A 370 -9.76 -9.72 -34.99
N ALA A 371 -10.70 -8.89 -34.56
CA ALA A 371 -11.73 -8.33 -35.43
C ALA A 371 -11.16 -7.39 -36.51
N ALA A 372 -10.01 -6.76 -36.27
CA ALA A 372 -9.37 -5.83 -37.21
C ALA A 372 -8.82 -6.52 -38.47
N PHE A 373 -8.55 -7.83 -38.41
CA PHE A 373 -8.13 -8.67 -39.55
C PHE A 373 -9.31 -9.27 -40.33
N GLY A 374 -10.54 -9.15 -39.82
CA GLY A 374 -11.77 -9.60 -40.49
C GLY A 374 -11.85 -11.12 -40.70
N ALA A 375 -12.89 -11.59 -41.38
CA ALA A 375 -13.14 -13.03 -41.57
C ALA A 375 -12.17 -13.73 -42.55
N LYS A 376 -11.35 -12.96 -43.28
CA LYS A 376 -10.45 -13.48 -44.33
C LYS A 376 -8.97 -13.23 -44.05
N GLY A 377 -8.62 -12.35 -43.11
CA GLY A 377 -7.25 -12.07 -42.72
C GLY A 377 -6.82 -13.01 -41.60
N ALA A 378 -5.70 -13.71 -41.78
CA ALA A 378 -5.10 -14.47 -40.70
C ALA A 378 -4.38 -13.48 -39.77
N VAL A 379 -4.80 -13.44 -38.50
CA VAL A 379 -4.06 -12.70 -37.46
C VAL A 379 -2.65 -13.27 -37.40
N PRO A 380 -1.59 -12.45 -37.48
CA PRO A 380 -0.23 -12.93 -37.33
C PRO A 380 -0.08 -13.73 -36.03
N PRO A 381 0.56 -14.91 -36.03
CA PRO A 381 0.60 -15.80 -34.87
C PRO A 381 1.09 -15.13 -33.57
N VAL A 382 2.04 -14.20 -33.68
CA VAL A 382 2.55 -13.42 -32.54
C VAL A 382 1.46 -12.52 -31.92
N ILE A 383 0.67 -11.85 -32.77
CA ILE A 383 -0.42 -10.98 -32.33
C ILE A 383 -1.58 -11.79 -31.71
N ALA A 384 -1.90 -12.95 -32.30
CA ALA A 384 -2.93 -13.84 -31.75
C ALA A 384 -2.56 -14.38 -30.36
N ARG A 385 -1.25 -14.59 -30.10
CA ARG A 385 -0.75 -15.03 -28.80
C ARG A 385 -1.03 -14.00 -27.71
N HIS A 386 -0.82 -12.72 -27.98
CA HIS A 386 -1.12 -11.63 -27.04
C HIS A 386 -2.61 -11.56 -26.70
N GLY A 387 -3.49 -11.70 -27.70
CA GLY A 387 -4.94 -11.67 -27.46
C GLY A 387 -5.39 -12.81 -26.51
N SER A 388 -4.84 -14.01 -26.71
CA SER A 388 -5.07 -15.12 -25.78
C SER A 388 -4.43 -14.91 -24.41
N TYR A 389 -3.25 -14.28 -24.34
CA TYR A 389 -2.54 -14.04 -23.08
C TYR A 389 -3.27 -13.01 -22.22
N ALA A 390 -3.58 -11.83 -22.79
CA ALA A 390 -4.38 -10.78 -22.15
C ALA A 390 -5.71 -11.32 -21.59
N ALA A 391 -6.41 -12.17 -22.36
CA ALA A 391 -7.65 -12.79 -21.89
C ALA A 391 -7.43 -13.70 -20.66
N LYS A 392 -6.36 -14.51 -20.65
CA LYS A 392 -6.05 -15.39 -19.51
C LYS A 392 -5.65 -14.58 -18.27
N ILE A 393 -4.84 -13.54 -18.44
CA ILE A 393 -4.42 -12.67 -17.33
C ILE A 393 -5.60 -11.89 -16.75
N ALA A 394 -6.49 -11.36 -17.59
CA ALA A 394 -7.71 -10.70 -17.13
C ALA A 394 -8.62 -11.63 -16.31
N ILE A 395 -8.74 -12.90 -16.72
CA ILE A 395 -9.47 -13.93 -15.97
C ILE A 395 -8.81 -14.16 -14.61
N ILE A 396 -7.48 -14.32 -14.56
CA ILE A 396 -6.72 -14.48 -13.30
C ILE A 396 -6.92 -13.28 -12.38
N CYS A 397 -6.70 -12.06 -12.88
CA CYS A 397 -6.88 -10.82 -12.14
C CYS A 397 -8.30 -10.74 -11.54
N THR A 398 -9.32 -11.04 -12.36
CA THR A 398 -10.72 -11.04 -11.94
C THR A 398 -11.00 -12.08 -10.85
N ALA A 399 -10.47 -13.30 -11.02
CA ALA A 399 -10.68 -14.40 -10.09
C ALA A 399 -10.02 -14.14 -8.72
N ILE A 400 -8.79 -13.62 -8.72
CA ILE A 400 -8.09 -13.24 -7.48
C ILE A 400 -8.84 -12.07 -6.81
N ALA A 401 -9.27 -11.05 -7.56
CA ALA A 401 -10.08 -9.98 -6.99
C ALA A 401 -11.43 -10.47 -6.43
N ASN A 402 -12.04 -11.51 -7.02
CA ASN A 402 -13.22 -12.18 -6.47
C ASN A 402 -12.90 -12.93 -5.18
N LEU A 403 -11.76 -13.61 -5.13
CA LEU A 403 -11.26 -14.29 -3.95
C LEU A 403 -11.08 -13.30 -2.79
N ILE A 404 -10.43 -12.16 -3.02
CA ILE A 404 -10.22 -11.13 -1.99
C ILE A 404 -11.56 -10.60 -1.46
N GLN A 405 -12.48 -10.22 -2.36
CA GLN A 405 -13.79 -9.69 -1.96
C GLN A 405 -14.57 -10.71 -1.10
N THR A 406 -14.49 -12.00 -1.43
CA THR A 406 -15.15 -13.04 -0.64
C THR A 406 -14.42 -13.35 0.67
N LEU A 407 -13.08 -13.24 0.70
CA LEU A 407 -12.29 -13.39 1.92
C LEU A 407 -12.49 -12.21 2.87
N MET A 408 -12.75 -11.01 2.39
CA MET A 408 -13.07 -9.85 3.25
C MET A 408 -14.51 -9.89 3.79
N MET A 409 -15.47 -10.40 3.01
CA MET A 409 -16.87 -10.49 3.47
C MET A 409 -17.10 -11.60 4.52
N LYS A 410 -16.34 -12.70 4.48
CA LYS A 410 -16.50 -13.83 5.41
C LYS A 410 -16.21 -13.50 6.88
N PRO A 411 -15.10 -12.85 7.26
CA PRO A 411 -14.85 -12.46 8.64
C PRO A 411 -15.83 -11.39 9.08
N VAL A 412 -16.32 -10.51 8.20
CA VAL A 412 -17.40 -9.57 8.54
C VAL A 412 -18.71 -10.30 8.83
N LEU A 413 -19.11 -11.30 8.03
CA LEU A 413 -20.29 -12.13 8.31
C LEU A 413 -20.13 -12.97 9.58
N LEU A 414 -18.93 -13.50 9.84
CA LEU A 414 -18.62 -14.24 11.06
C LEU A 414 -18.58 -13.31 12.28
N ALA A 415 -18.00 -12.12 12.15
CA ALA A 415 -17.97 -11.08 13.18
C ALA A 415 -19.38 -10.54 13.43
N VAL A 416 -20.24 -10.39 12.41
CA VAL A 416 -21.66 -10.04 12.59
C VAL A 416 -22.42 -11.19 13.26
N ALA A 417 -22.12 -12.46 12.97
CA ALA A 417 -22.73 -13.59 13.66
C ALA A 417 -22.26 -13.72 15.11
N VAL A 418 -20.97 -13.47 15.37
CA VAL A 418 -20.36 -13.45 16.70
C VAL A 418 -20.80 -12.22 17.48
N ALA A 419 -20.93 -11.06 16.83
CA ALA A 419 -21.48 -9.83 17.38
C ALA A 419 -22.98 -9.97 17.60
N ALA A 420 -23.75 -10.64 16.75
CA ALA A 420 -25.15 -10.97 17.04
C ALA A 420 -25.25 -11.91 18.26
N ALA A 421 -24.32 -12.86 18.40
CA ALA A 421 -24.20 -13.70 19.60
C ALA A 421 -23.67 -12.93 20.84
N ALA A 422 -22.86 -11.89 20.65
CA ALA A 422 -22.29 -11.04 21.69
C ALA A 422 -23.16 -9.81 22.01
N VAL A 423 -24.12 -9.44 21.16
CA VAL A 423 -25.18 -8.45 21.43
C VAL A 423 -26.20 -9.04 22.40
N LEU A 424 -26.28 -10.37 22.51
CA LEU A 424 -26.87 -11.04 23.67
C LEU A 424 -25.97 -10.96 24.94
N GLY A 425 -24.79 -10.34 24.85
CA GLY A 425 -23.75 -10.25 25.90
C GLY A 425 -23.04 -8.89 26.05
N GLY A 426 -23.49 -7.82 25.39
CA GLY A 426 -23.15 -6.42 25.69
C GLY A 426 -21.69 -5.98 25.57
N VAL A 427 -21.06 -6.09 24.39
CA VAL A 427 -19.91 -5.23 24.03
C VAL A 427 -20.14 -4.70 22.61
N VAL A 428 -20.38 -3.40 22.49
CA VAL A 428 -20.65 -2.72 21.22
C VAL A 428 -19.31 -2.26 20.65
N GLU A 429 -18.88 -2.88 19.56
CA GLU A 429 -17.71 -2.44 18.79
C GLU A 429 -18.04 -1.13 18.08
N ALA A 430 -17.15 -0.14 18.19
CA ALA A 430 -17.35 1.18 17.61
C ALA A 430 -17.15 1.11 16.09
N THR A 431 -18.26 1.11 15.35
CA THR A 431 -18.30 1.28 13.90
C THR A 431 -18.53 2.77 13.56
N VAL A 432 -18.23 3.18 12.32
CA VAL A 432 -18.62 4.49 11.77
C VAL A 432 -20.07 4.85 12.11
N VAL A 433 -20.98 3.89 11.92
CA VAL A 433 -22.42 4.07 12.18
C VAL A 433 -22.68 4.37 13.65
N THR A 434 -22.08 3.61 14.57
CA THR A 434 -22.29 3.82 16.01
C THR A 434 -21.63 5.10 16.51
N THR A 435 -20.43 5.43 16.02
CA THR A 435 -19.70 6.65 16.40
C THR A 435 -20.40 7.90 15.88
N CYS A 436 -20.81 7.92 14.60
CA CYS A 436 -21.58 9.02 14.03
C CYS A 436 -22.94 9.20 14.74
N ARG A 437 -23.61 8.10 15.12
CA ARG A 437 -24.84 8.18 15.91
C ARG A 437 -24.58 8.81 17.28
N ALA A 438 -23.56 8.33 18.00
CA ALA A 438 -23.20 8.89 19.30
C ALA A 438 -22.79 10.37 19.20
N ALA A 439 -22.09 10.75 18.14
CA ALA A 439 -21.71 12.14 17.88
C ALA A 439 -22.94 13.01 17.62
N ALA A 440 -23.89 12.54 16.80
CA ALA A 440 -25.14 13.24 16.52
C ALA A 440 -26.09 13.34 17.73
N ASP A 441 -26.13 12.30 18.56
CA ASP A 441 -26.90 12.32 19.81
C ASP A 441 -26.33 13.31 20.83
N ARG A 442 -24.99 13.52 20.83
CA ARG A 442 -24.30 14.45 21.76
C ARG A 442 -24.21 15.88 21.22
N ASP A 443 -24.11 16.07 19.90
CA ASP A 443 -24.02 17.36 19.24
C ASP A 443 -25.00 17.42 18.05
N GLY A 444 -26.14 18.08 18.26
CA GLY A 444 -27.20 18.21 17.25
C GLY A 444 -26.82 19.00 16.00
N ARG A 445 -25.59 19.53 15.91
CA ARG A 445 -25.05 20.13 14.68
C ARG A 445 -24.49 19.08 13.73
N VAL A 446 -24.23 17.86 14.19
CA VAL A 446 -23.75 16.75 13.35
C VAL A 446 -24.88 16.24 12.49
N ASP A 447 -24.71 16.35 11.17
CA ASP A 447 -25.53 15.66 10.19
C ASP A 447 -25.09 14.19 10.14
N TYR A 448 -25.92 13.30 10.71
CA TYR A 448 -25.62 11.87 10.82
C TYR A 448 -25.37 11.21 9.46
N ASP A 449 -26.21 11.52 8.47
CA ASP A 449 -26.10 10.92 7.14
C ASP A 449 -24.82 11.40 6.45
N PHE A 450 -24.48 12.68 6.59
CA PHE A 450 -23.20 13.21 6.13
C PHE A 450 -22.02 12.55 6.84
N CYS A 451 -22.05 12.41 8.17
CA CYS A 451 -20.97 11.78 8.95
C CYS A 451 -20.71 10.34 8.47
N VAL A 452 -21.76 9.53 8.34
CA VAL A 452 -21.64 8.14 7.90
C VAL A 452 -21.16 8.05 6.45
N ALA A 453 -21.72 8.88 5.57
CA ALA A 453 -21.36 8.88 4.16
C ALA A 453 -19.91 9.32 3.93
N GLU A 454 -19.44 10.35 4.62
CA GLU A 454 -18.08 10.85 4.43
C GLU A 454 -17.04 9.97 5.10
N LEU A 455 -17.19 9.66 6.38
CA LEU A 455 -16.21 8.81 7.07
C LEU A 455 -16.21 7.39 6.50
N GLY A 456 -17.35 6.89 6.02
CA GLY A 456 -17.45 5.58 5.38
C GLY A 456 -16.70 5.45 4.05
N LYS A 457 -16.29 6.56 3.41
CA LYS A 457 -15.45 6.54 2.20
C LYS A 457 -13.97 6.28 2.53
N HIS A 458 -13.53 6.62 3.74
CA HIS A 458 -12.13 6.47 4.12
C HIS A 458 -11.79 5.01 4.43
N HIS A 459 -10.67 4.54 3.89
CA HIS A 459 -10.29 3.13 3.96
C HIS A 459 -9.99 2.64 5.39
N ASP A 460 -9.54 3.53 6.28
CA ASP A 460 -9.22 3.21 7.68
C ASP A 460 -10.44 3.14 8.60
N SER A 461 -11.57 3.72 8.18
CA SER A 461 -12.78 3.86 8.99
C SER A 461 -13.44 2.56 9.47
N PRO A 462 -13.42 1.43 8.73
CA PRO A 462 -14.03 0.19 9.19
C PRO A 462 -13.40 -0.43 10.44
N SER A 463 -12.11 -0.15 10.70
CA SER A 463 -11.37 -0.62 11.88
C SER A 463 -11.05 0.48 12.88
N ALA A 464 -11.34 1.73 12.54
CA ALA A 464 -11.06 2.88 13.38
C ALA A 464 -12.00 2.93 14.59
N ASP A 465 -11.43 3.10 15.78
CA ASP A 465 -12.16 3.51 16.96
C ASP A 465 -12.57 5.00 16.87
N ALA A 466 -13.20 5.55 17.90
CA ALA A 466 -13.60 6.95 17.91
C ALA A 466 -12.40 7.91 17.70
N TRP A 467 -11.21 7.54 18.18
CA TRP A 467 -10.00 8.32 17.96
C TRP A 467 -9.53 8.26 16.51
N GLY A 468 -9.47 7.07 15.92
CA GLY A 468 -9.17 6.90 14.49
C GLY A 468 -10.14 7.67 13.60
N LEU A 469 -11.44 7.64 13.92
CA LEU A 469 -12.45 8.37 13.15
C LEU A 469 -12.35 9.90 13.30
N ALA A 470 -11.90 10.41 14.44
CA ALA A 470 -11.60 11.83 14.61
C ALA A 470 -10.43 12.26 13.71
N MET A 471 -9.38 11.45 13.63
CA MET A 471 -8.24 11.70 12.73
C MET A 471 -8.66 11.65 11.25
N VAL A 472 -9.46 10.65 10.87
CA VAL A 472 -10.02 10.54 9.52
C VAL A 472 -10.85 11.77 9.15
N ALA A 473 -11.67 12.29 10.09
CA ALA A 473 -12.45 13.50 9.86
C ALA A 473 -11.54 14.73 9.64
N ALA A 474 -10.46 14.87 10.41
CA ALA A 474 -9.47 15.94 10.20
C ALA A 474 -8.77 15.83 8.83
N LEU A 475 -8.29 14.64 8.45
CA LEU A 475 -7.68 14.39 7.14
C LEU A 475 -8.65 14.65 5.98
N THR A 476 -9.92 14.28 6.14
CA THR A 476 -10.95 14.57 5.15
C THR A 476 -11.13 16.08 4.94
N GLY A 477 -10.98 16.88 6.01
CA GLY A 477 -10.94 18.34 5.93
C GLY A 477 -9.73 18.90 5.17
N VAL A 478 -8.55 18.29 5.32
CA VAL A 478 -7.35 18.65 4.53
C VAL A 478 -7.61 18.45 3.03
N VAL A 479 -8.12 17.28 2.65
CA VAL A 479 -8.40 16.94 1.26
C VAL A 479 -9.44 17.88 0.64
N ASP A 480 -10.49 18.25 1.39
CA ASP A 480 -11.48 19.24 0.92
C ASP A 480 -10.85 20.62 0.69
N ALA A 481 -9.98 21.07 1.60
CA ALA A 481 -9.29 22.35 1.49
C ALA A 481 -8.35 22.41 0.27
N ASP A 482 -7.63 21.33 -0.03
CA ASP A 482 -6.76 21.23 -1.21
C ASP A 482 -7.57 21.24 -2.51
N ASN A 483 -8.67 20.48 -2.57
CA ASN A 483 -9.59 20.47 -3.70
C ASN A 483 -10.20 21.86 -3.93
N ALA A 484 -10.61 22.53 -2.84
CA ALA A 484 -11.14 23.90 -2.91
C ALA A 484 -10.09 24.88 -3.45
N ALA A 485 -8.85 24.80 -3.00
CA ALA A 485 -7.76 25.64 -3.51
C ALA A 485 -7.52 25.44 -5.01
N TYR A 486 -7.61 24.19 -5.49
CA TYR A 486 -7.52 23.86 -6.91
C TYR A 486 -8.67 24.46 -7.72
N ASP A 487 -9.92 24.33 -7.24
CA ASP A 487 -11.09 24.90 -7.90
C ASP A 487 -11.08 26.43 -7.91
N VAL A 488 -10.54 27.06 -6.86
CA VAL A 488 -10.30 28.51 -6.79
C VAL A 488 -9.31 28.97 -7.87
N ASP A 489 -8.25 28.20 -8.13
CA ASP A 489 -7.29 28.51 -9.21
C ASP A 489 -7.97 28.46 -10.60
N GLY A 490 -8.90 27.52 -10.81
CA GLY A 490 -9.70 27.42 -12.03
C GLY A 490 -10.55 28.66 -12.32
N LEU A 491 -10.86 29.49 -11.31
CA LEU A 491 -11.66 30.71 -11.46
C LEU A 491 -10.86 31.92 -11.96
N GLN A 492 -9.53 31.84 -12.07
CA GLN A 492 -8.67 32.97 -12.47
C GLN A 492 -8.81 33.34 -13.96
N GLY A 493 -9.32 32.45 -14.82
CA GLY A 493 -9.26 32.56 -16.27
C GLY A 493 -10.21 33.53 -16.99
N GLY A 494 -10.92 34.45 -16.33
CA GLY A 494 -11.89 35.28 -17.07
C GLY A 494 -12.62 36.42 -16.35
N ARG A 495 -12.11 36.96 -15.25
CA ARG A 495 -12.84 38.02 -14.49
C ARG A 495 -11.98 39.25 -14.19
N GLY A 496 -12.65 40.42 -14.13
CA GLY A 496 -12.02 41.71 -13.83
C GLY A 496 -11.41 41.81 -12.42
N GLY A 497 -10.64 42.88 -12.15
CA GLY A 497 -9.73 42.98 -11.00
C GLY A 497 -10.31 42.71 -9.61
N GLY A 498 -11.60 43.02 -9.37
CA GLY A 498 -12.25 42.73 -8.08
C GLY A 498 -12.42 41.22 -7.80
N ALA A 499 -12.65 40.41 -8.84
CA ALA A 499 -12.77 38.97 -8.71
C ALA A 499 -11.41 38.30 -8.49
N ALA A 500 -10.35 38.81 -9.12
CA ALA A 500 -9.00 38.31 -8.93
C ALA A 500 -8.54 38.46 -7.47
N ALA A 501 -8.84 39.61 -6.84
CA ALA A 501 -8.53 39.83 -5.43
C ALA A 501 -9.33 38.89 -4.48
N ALA A 502 -10.60 38.61 -4.81
CA ALA A 502 -11.40 37.66 -4.05
C ALA A 502 -10.87 36.22 -4.17
N VAL A 503 -10.49 35.81 -5.39
CA VAL A 503 -9.88 34.50 -5.67
C VAL A 503 -8.57 34.32 -4.92
N ALA A 504 -7.69 35.33 -4.93
CA ALA A 504 -6.42 35.26 -4.19
C ALA A 504 -6.62 35.11 -2.67
N ARG A 505 -7.53 35.89 -2.08
CA ARG A 505 -7.88 35.76 -0.65
C ARG A 505 -8.50 34.41 -0.32
N CYS A 506 -9.35 33.89 -1.21
CA CYS A 506 -9.96 32.58 -1.03
C CYS A 506 -8.92 31.45 -1.06
N LYS A 507 -7.94 31.53 -1.95
CA LYS A 507 -6.84 30.57 -2.03
C LYS A 507 -6.02 30.57 -0.75
N GLU A 508 -5.66 31.75 -0.24
CA GLU A 508 -4.95 31.89 1.03
C GLU A 508 -5.77 31.30 2.20
N ALA A 509 -7.07 31.59 2.24
CA ALA A 509 -7.97 31.07 3.28
C ALA A 509 -8.08 29.54 3.25
N TYR A 510 -8.19 28.91 2.08
CA TYR A 510 -8.22 27.44 1.98
C TYR A 510 -6.87 26.80 2.26
N GLY A 511 -5.75 27.41 1.85
CA GLY A 511 -4.41 26.93 2.24
C GLY A 511 -4.22 26.94 3.76
N ALA A 512 -4.68 28.02 4.42
CA ALA A 512 -4.67 28.09 5.88
C ALA A 512 -5.65 27.10 6.54
N ALA A 513 -6.83 26.87 5.94
CA ALA A 513 -7.80 25.90 6.44
C ALA A 513 -7.26 24.47 6.36
N GLY A 514 -6.58 24.10 5.27
CA GLY A 514 -5.91 22.81 5.12
C GLY A 514 -4.83 22.60 6.17
N LEU A 515 -3.99 23.63 6.41
CA LEU A 515 -3.00 23.60 7.49
C LEU A 515 -3.65 23.44 8.87
N ALA A 516 -4.73 24.16 9.16
CA ALA A 516 -5.45 24.04 10.43
C ALA A 516 -6.07 22.64 10.61
N PHE A 517 -6.58 22.00 9.56
CA PHE A 517 -7.02 20.60 9.66
C PHE A 517 -5.86 19.61 9.87
N ALA A 518 -4.70 19.85 9.26
CA ALA A 518 -3.50 19.04 9.50
C ALA A 518 -3.00 19.19 10.94
N GLU A 519 -2.98 20.41 11.48
CA GLU A 519 -2.66 20.66 12.88
C GLU A 519 -3.71 20.01 13.82
N ALA A 520 -5.00 20.04 13.45
CA ALA A 520 -6.04 19.33 14.20
C ALA A 520 -5.78 17.82 14.24
N HIS A 521 -5.38 17.23 13.12
CA HIS A 521 -4.99 15.82 13.05
C HIS A 521 -3.80 15.52 13.97
N ASP A 522 -2.74 16.34 13.90
CA ASP A 522 -1.52 16.15 14.69
C ASP A 522 -1.78 16.30 16.20
N ASP A 523 -2.59 17.29 16.60
CA ASP A 523 -2.99 17.50 17.99
C ASP A 523 -3.85 16.33 18.51
N ILE A 524 -4.83 15.85 17.72
CA ILE A 524 -5.65 14.67 18.09
C ILE A 524 -4.77 13.43 18.19
N ASN A 525 -3.81 13.25 17.28
CA ASN A 525 -2.85 12.16 17.30
C ASN A 525 -1.96 12.22 18.56
N GLY A 526 -1.52 13.44 18.90
CA GLY A 526 -0.79 13.78 20.13
C GLY A 526 -1.63 13.75 21.41
N ARG A 527 -2.93 13.43 21.31
CA ARG A 527 -3.90 13.38 22.42
C ARG A 527 -4.21 14.74 23.07
N ASP A 528 -3.89 15.85 22.40
CA ASP A 528 -4.35 17.19 22.77
C ASP A 528 -5.68 17.50 22.06
N TYR A 529 -6.74 16.86 22.56
CA TYR A 529 -8.08 16.96 21.99
C TYR A 529 -8.65 18.39 22.04
N ALA A 530 -8.25 19.19 23.03
CA ALA A 530 -8.69 20.58 23.14
C ALA A 530 -8.09 21.43 22.03
N ALA A 531 -6.78 21.31 21.78
CA ALA A 531 -6.11 21.98 20.68
C ALA A 531 -6.64 21.51 19.33
N GLY A 532 -6.80 20.19 19.14
CA GLY A 532 -7.35 19.63 17.90
C GLY A 532 -8.75 20.13 17.56
N LYS A 533 -9.64 20.24 18.55
CA LYS A 533 -10.97 20.85 18.37
C LYS A 533 -10.90 22.34 18.01
N ALA A 534 -9.99 23.09 18.64
CA ALA A 534 -9.79 24.50 18.33
C ALA A 534 -9.31 24.68 16.89
N LYS A 535 -8.42 23.82 16.41
CA LYS A 535 -7.90 23.81 15.05
C LYS A 535 -8.93 23.41 13.99
N ALA A 536 -9.77 22.41 14.27
CA ALA A 536 -10.90 22.09 13.40
C ALA A 536 -11.89 23.28 13.29
N ALA A 537 -12.15 23.99 14.40
CA ALA A 537 -12.99 25.18 14.38
C ALA A 537 -12.36 26.37 13.64
N GLU A 538 -11.03 26.54 13.76
CA GLU A 538 -10.25 27.52 13.00
C GLU A 538 -10.38 27.26 11.49
N ALA A 539 -10.20 26.02 11.03
CA ALA A 539 -10.34 25.64 9.64
C ALA A 539 -11.73 26.00 9.06
N ALA A 540 -12.80 25.70 9.79
CA ALA A 540 -14.17 26.08 9.38
C ALA A 540 -14.39 27.60 9.36
N SER A 541 -13.70 28.36 10.21
CA SER A 541 -13.72 29.82 10.17
C SER A 541 -13.03 30.36 8.92
N LEU A 542 -11.84 29.84 8.60
CA LEU A 542 -11.06 30.20 7.42
C LEU A 542 -11.81 29.92 6.12
N ALA A 543 -12.45 28.75 6.00
CA ALA A 543 -13.28 28.43 4.84
C ALA A 543 -14.40 29.47 4.62
N ARG A 544 -15.07 29.92 5.69
CA ARG A 544 -16.10 30.99 5.61
C ARG A 544 -15.55 32.38 5.28
N GLN A 545 -14.27 32.66 5.57
CA GLN A 545 -13.64 33.92 5.15
C GLN A 545 -13.51 34.00 3.62
N CYS A 546 -13.35 32.86 2.95
CA CYS A 546 -13.42 32.84 1.49
C CYS A 546 -14.80 33.30 1.00
N ASP A 547 -15.90 32.82 1.58
CA ASP A 547 -17.26 33.25 1.19
C ASP A 547 -17.44 34.77 1.33
N ALA A 548 -16.93 35.33 2.43
CA ALA A 548 -16.96 36.77 2.67
C ALA A 548 -16.15 37.56 1.63
N ALA A 549 -15.05 37.00 1.11
CA ALA A 549 -14.22 37.64 0.10
C ALA A 549 -14.95 37.89 -1.23
N PHE A 550 -16.02 37.13 -1.51
CA PHE A 550 -16.87 37.27 -2.70
C PHE A 550 -18.08 38.20 -2.50
N GLY A 551 -18.24 38.83 -1.33
CA GLY A 551 -19.25 39.87 -1.10
C GLY A 551 -20.70 39.44 -1.36
N GLY A 552 -21.01 38.15 -1.17
CA GLY A 552 -22.36 37.58 -1.37
C GLY A 552 -22.61 36.94 -2.74
N ALA A 553 -21.71 37.08 -3.71
CA ALA A 553 -21.77 36.39 -5.00
C ALA A 553 -20.78 35.22 -5.07
N VAL A 554 -20.85 34.33 -4.05
CA VAL A 554 -19.94 33.18 -3.93
C VAL A 554 -20.21 32.20 -5.09
N PRO A 555 -19.18 31.80 -5.85
CA PRO A 555 -19.36 30.74 -6.84
C PRO A 555 -19.90 29.46 -6.19
N PRO A 556 -20.85 28.73 -6.81
CA PRO A 556 -21.49 27.57 -6.17
C PRO A 556 -20.50 26.51 -5.67
N VAL A 557 -19.42 26.27 -6.41
CA VAL A 557 -18.35 25.32 -6.03
C VAL A 557 -17.65 25.74 -4.73
N ILE A 558 -17.42 27.04 -4.54
CA ILE A 558 -16.79 27.58 -3.34
C ILE A 558 -17.72 27.48 -2.13
N ALA A 559 -19.00 27.82 -2.32
CA ALA A 559 -19.99 27.69 -1.26
C ALA A 559 -20.17 26.23 -0.82
N GLN A 560 -20.02 25.28 -1.76
CA GLN A 560 -20.04 23.84 -1.46
C GLN A 560 -18.86 23.44 -0.57
N HIS A 561 -17.63 23.84 -0.90
CA HIS A 561 -16.45 23.58 -0.06
C HIS A 561 -16.58 24.24 1.32
N SER A 562 -17.03 25.49 1.40
CA SER A 562 -17.19 26.18 2.69
C SER A 562 -18.21 25.46 3.59
N SER A 563 -19.30 24.96 2.98
CA SER A 563 -20.28 24.14 3.68
C SER A 563 -19.72 22.79 4.12
N TYR A 564 -18.94 22.12 3.24
CA TYR A 564 -18.32 20.84 3.52
C TYR A 564 -17.29 20.94 4.66
N ALA A 565 -16.35 21.88 4.57
CA ALA A 565 -15.35 22.17 5.60
C ALA A 565 -16.00 22.46 6.96
N ALA A 566 -17.09 23.22 6.99
CA ALA A 566 -17.83 23.47 8.22
C ALA A 566 -18.47 22.19 8.79
N LYS A 567 -19.09 21.36 7.95
CA LYS A 567 -19.70 20.09 8.39
C LYS A 567 -18.66 19.11 8.90
N ILE A 568 -17.53 18.93 8.19
CA ILE A 568 -16.50 17.98 8.59
C ILE A 568 -15.77 18.43 9.87
N ALA A 569 -15.56 19.74 10.07
CA ALA A 569 -15.04 20.28 11.33
C ALA A 569 -15.98 20.00 12.53
N ILE A 570 -17.30 20.11 12.33
CA ILE A 570 -18.30 19.77 13.34
C ILE A 570 -18.24 18.27 13.65
N VAL A 571 -18.16 17.40 12.63
CA VAL A 571 -18.00 15.95 12.80
C VAL A 571 -16.73 15.63 13.58
N CYS A 572 -15.58 16.17 13.17
CA CYS A 572 -14.29 15.99 13.83
C CYS A 572 -14.37 16.40 15.32
N THR A 573 -14.93 17.57 15.61
CA THR A 573 -15.11 18.08 16.97
C THR A 573 -16.02 17.18 17.80
N ALA A 574 -17.15 16.77 17.25
CA ALA A 574 -18.14 15.96 17.96
C ALA A 574 -17.61 14.55 18.28
N ILE A 575 -16.92 13.92 17.33
CA ILE A 575 -16.27 12.63 17.56
C ILE A 575 -15.15 12.76 18.59
N THR A 576 -14.34 13.82 18.50
CA THR A 576 -13.30 14.10 19.49
C THR A 576 -13.88 14.24 20.91
N ASN A 577 -15.04 14.87 21.05
CA ASN A 577 -15.76 14.94 22.33
C ASN A 577 -16.27 13.58 22.83
N LEU A 578 -16.38 12.54 22.01
CA LEU A 578 -16.73 11.19 22.47
C LEU A 578 -15.56 10.47 23.15
N ILE A 579 -14.33 10.92 22.87
CA ILE A 579 -13.09 10.35 23.41
C ILE A 579 -12.82 10.91 24.81
N GLU A 580 -13.24 12.17 25.05
CA GLU A 580 -13.29 12.84 26.36
C GLU A 580 -14.50 12.41 27.20
#